data_AF-A0A1I8J0M9-F1
#
_entry.id   AF-A0A1I8J0M9-F1
#
_cell.length_a   1.000
_cell.length_b   1.000
_cell.length_c   1.000
_cell.angle_alpha   90.00
_cell.angle_beta   90.00
_cell.angle_gamma   90.00
#
_symmetry.space_group_name_H-M   'P 1'
#
loop_
_entity.id
_entity.type
_entity.pdbx_description
1 polymer ?
#
loop_
_entity_poly.entity_id
_entity_poly.type
_entity_poly.pdbx_seq_one_letter_code
_entity_poly.pdbx_strand_id
1 'polypeptide(L)'
;MSQSVSGCQAVAKAKKSVAVVGAGAAGLAVAATLRRSCLVTVFERSSDFVGGVWNYSSDRNGGPMYCRLRTNLPKEIMAYPDWEWRRPAGVSFVDHDSVLEYLRSYCYDQDKVVALLGAASSGQDIALELTSSAEHVYLCHRGPRLQSALPKNLTELYAMDSVSFDANNNQFHIFVSTDDSSSAIGKVQVDHVMFCTGYDYNFPFLASELTRPSHVPNLYMQVAHCTLPGLFFVGLCTHVVPFPQFHLQSKLIEAILLGQLQLPDDAESTSLRDEAEKLASGVPARHLHLLGDDQWDYNDQLADLAGCQRLPVVMRLIYDDVRLERKLRLVDFRQWAYSITGPDSFEKRFVS
;
A
#
# COMPACT_ATOMS: atom_id res chain seq x y z
N MET A 1 19.31 25.53 -52.00
CA MET A 1 18.21 25.52 -51.01
C MET A 1 18.42 24.32 -50.12
N SER A 2 18.87 24.53 -48.87
CA SER A 2 19.11 23.46 -47.90
C SER A 2 18.04 23.52 -46.81
N GLN A 3 17.16 22.52 -46.76
CA GLN A 3 16.25 22.35 -45.63
C GLN A 3 16.85 21.35 -44.65
N SER A 4 17.32 21.85 -43.51
CA SER A 4 17.68 21.03 -42.35
C SER A 4 16.43 20.69 -41.57
N VAL A 5 16.01 19.42 -41.60
CA VAL A 5 14.94 18.92 -40.70
C VAL A 5 15.54 18.71 -39.32
N SER A 6 15.28 19.65 -38.41
CA SER A 6 15.68 19.56 -37.00
C SER A 6 14.80 18.54 -36.27
N GLY A 7 15.29 17.31 -36.13
CA GLY A 7 14.64 16.30 -35.30
C GLY A 7 14.80 16.61 -33.81
N CYS A 8 13.77 17.17 -33.18
CA CYS A 8 13.69 17.23 -31.71
C CYS A 8 13.49 15.82 -31.15
N GLN A 9 14.59 15.13 -30.80
CA GLN A 9 14.51 14.01 -29.88
C GLN A 9 14.14 14.55 -28.50
N ALA A 10 12.92 14.25 -28.04
CA ALA A 10 12.52 14.51 -26.67
C ALA A 10 13.39 13.65 -25.74
N VAL A 11 14.33 14.28 -25.03
CA VAL A 11 15.14 13.60 -24.02
C VAL A 11 14.21 13.13 -22.92
N ALA A 12 14.05 11.80 -22.80
CA ALA A 12 13.22 11.21 -21.76
C ALA A 12 13.74 11.65 -20.38
N LYS A 13 12.92 12.41 -19.65
CA LYS A 13 13.27 12.90 -18.31
C LYS A 13 13.48 11.69 -17.41
N ALA A 14 14.65 11.57 -16.79
CA ALA A 14 14.97 10.44 -15.93
C ALA A 14 13.90 10.29 -14.82
N LYS A 15 13.42 9.06 -14.63
CA LYS A 15 12.45 8.74 -13.56
C LYS A 15 13.06 9.11 -12.21
N LYS A 16 12.27 9.73 -11.33
CA LYS A 16 12.68 9.98 -9.93
C LYS A 16 12.79 8.66 -9.18
N SER A 17 13.82 8.50 -8.36
CA SER A 17 13.92 7.40 -7.40
C SER A 17 13.18 7.76 -6.12
N VAL A 18 12.36 6.83 -5.62
CA VAL A 18 11.50 7.01 -4.43
C VAL A 18 11.69 5.84 -3.49
N ALA A 19 12.04 6.13 -2.24
CA ALA A 19 12.04 5.15 -1.15
C ALA A 19 10.67 5.17 -0.46
N VAL A 20 10.04 4.00 -0.34
CA VAL A 20 8.82 3.81 0.45
C VAL A 20 9.18 3.01 1.69
N VAL A 21 8.84 3.53 2.87
CA VAL A 21 9.20 2.93 4.16
C VAL A 21 7.93 2.33 4.77
N GLY A 22 7.84 1.00 4.73
CA GLY A 22 6.64 0.21 5.03
C GLY A 22 5.95 -0.36 3.78
N ALA A 23 5.53 -1.62 3.85
CA ALA A 23 4.68 -2.34 2.89
C ALA A 23 3.37 -2.82 3.56
N GLY A 24 2.89 -2.07 4.54
CA GLY A 24 1.47 -2.09 4.91
C GLY A 24 0.60 -1.40 3.85
N ALA A 25 -0.72 -1.42 4.02
CA ALA A 25 -1.68 -0.87 3.05
C ALA A 25 -1.35 0.56 2.55
N ALA A 26 -0.82 1.44 3.41
CA ALA A 26 -0.38 2.77 2.99
C ALA A 26 0.78 2.73 1.98
N GLY A 27 1.85 1.98 2.31
CA GLY A 27 3.02 1.85 1.44
C GLY A 27 2.75 1.06 0.16
N LEU A 28 1.85 0.06 0.20
CA LEU A 28 1.40 -0.64 -0.99
C LEU A 28 0.64 0.30 -1.95
N ALA A 29 -0.20 1.20 -1.43
CA ALA A 29 -0.88 2.22 -2.26
C ALA A 29 0.13 3.16 -2.95
N VAL A 30 1.15 3.60 -2.22
CA VAL A 30 2.22 4.45 -2.77
C VAL A 30 3.02 3.72 -3.84
N ALA A 31 3.44 2.47 -3.57
CA ALA A 31 4.20 1.68 -4.52
C ALA A 31 3.40 1.35 -5.79
N ALA A 32 2.14 0.90 -5.62
CA ALA A 32 1.22 0.61 -6.73
C ALA A 32 0.98 1.84 -7.62
N THR A 33 0.85 3.02 -7.02
CA THR A 33 0.69 4.30 -7.72
C THR A 33 1.98 4.69 -8.47
N LEU A 34 3.10 4.78 -7.76
CA LEU A 34 4.33 5.40 -8.27
C LEU A 34 5.16 4.49 -9.20
N ARG A 35 5.00 3.16 -9.19
CA ARG A 35 5.82 2.23 -9.99
C ARG A 35 5.80 2.48 -11.50
N ARG A 36 4.77 3.14 -12.02
CA ARG A 36 4.67 3.50 -13.45
C ARG A 36 5.50 4.73 -13.79
N SER A 37 5.49 5.74 -12.91
CA SER A 37 6.05 7.08 -13.09
C SER A 37 7.45 7.27 -12.48
N CYS A 38 7.82 6.47 -11.48
CA CYS A 38 9.06 6.57 -10.70
C CYS A 38 9.81 5.22 -10.62
N LEU A 39 11.04 5.23 -10.12
CA LEU A 39 11.78 4.04 -9.69
C LEU A 39 11.53 3.87 -8.19
N VAL A 40 10.75 2.85 -7.80
CA VAL A 40 10.30 2.68 -6.41
C VAL A 40 11.09 1.56 -5.73
N THR A 41 11.67 1.85 -4.57
CA THR A 41 12.25 0.86 -3.65
C THR A 41 11.43 0.83 -2.37
N VAL A 42 10.84 -0.32 -2.04
CA VAL A 42 10.06 -0.49 -0.81
C VAL A 42 10.92 -1.17 0.25
N PHE A 43 10.99 -0.57 1.43
CA PHE A 43 11.68 -1.09 2.61
C PHE A 43 10.63 -1.57 3.62
N GLU A 44 10.43 -2.88 3.72
CA GLU A 44 9.53 -3.46 4.72
C GLU A 44 10.32 -4.15 5.83
N ARG A 45 10.41 -3.51 7.00
CA ARG A 45 10.69 -4.26 8.23
C ARG A 45 9.42 -5.06 8.63
N SER A 46 9.00 -6.11 7.92
CA SER A 46 8.30 -7.28 8.53
C SER A 46 8.78 -8.57 7.89
N SER A 47 9.03 -9.61 8.69
CA SER A 47 9.88 -10.76 8.31
C SER A 47 9.28 -11.69 7.25
N ASP A 48 7.96 -11.78 7.21
CA ASP A 48 7.29 -12.86 6.50
C ASP A 48 6.49 -12.38 5.28
N PHE A 49 5.77 -11.25 5.35
CA PHE A 49 4.85 -10.85 4.28
C PHE A 49 4.58 -9.34 4.24
N VAL A 50 4.21 -8.82 3.07
CA VAL A 50 3.53 -7.52 2.93
C VAL A 50 2.14 -7.53 3.59
N GLY A 51 1.55 -6.35 3.83
CA GLY A 51 0.25 -6.18 4.49
C GLY A 51 0.32 -5.47 5.85
N GLY A 52 1.52 -5.35 6.44
CA GLY A 52 1.78 -4.58 7.65
C GLY A 52 0.98 -5.09 8.85
N VAL A 53 0.10 -4.26 9.42
CA VAL A 53 -0.71 -4.63 10.59
C VAL A 53 -1.61 -5.84 10.35
N TRP A 54 -2.03 -6.11 9.12
CA TRP A 54 -2.91 -7.24 8.77
C TRP A 54 -2.22 -8.60 8.82
N ASN A 55 -0.89 -8.65 8.94
CA ASN A 55 -0.16 -9.89 9.22
C ASN A 55 -0.33 -10.28 10.69
N TYR A 56 -1.44 -10.95 11.00
CA TYR A 56 -1.68 -11.52 12.32
C TYR A 56 -0.64 -12.59 12.68
N SER A 57 -0.24 -12.61 13.95
CA SER A 57 0.63 -13.64 14.54
C SER A 57 0.28 -13.75 16.01
N SER A 58 0.16 -14.98 16.52
CA SER A 58 -0.06 -15.26 17.94
C SER A 58 1.08 -14.78 18.84
N ASP A 59 2.28 -14.68 18.28
CA ASP A 59 3.52 -14.54 19.05
C ASP A 59 3.98 -13.06 19.10
N ARG A 60 3.35 -12.18 18.31
CA ARG A 60 3.58 -10.73 18.33
C ARG A 60 2.85 -10.08 19.50
N ASN A 61 3.54 -9.93 20.63
CA ASN A 61 3.10 -9.08 21.74
C ASN A 61 2.78 -7.66 21.24
N GLY A 62 1.50 -7.26 21.31
CA GLY A 62 1.08 -5.85 21.15
C GLY A 62 0.60 -5.40 19.76
N GLY A 63 0.46 -6.30 18.78
CA GLY A 63 -0.17 -5.96 17.50
C GLY A 63 -1.68 -5.64 17.63
N PRO A 64 -2.28 -4.81 16.76
CA PRO A 64 -3.71 -4.46 16.84
C PRO A 64 -4.66 -5.56 16.34
N MET A 65 -4.15 -6.58 15.62
CA MET A 65 -4.93 -7.71 15.14
C MET A 65 -5.04 -8.81 16.20
N TYR A 66 -6.19 -9.47 16.24
CA TYR A 66 -6.47 -10.63 17.07
C TYR A 66 -7.14 -11.72 16.24
N CYS A 67 -6.95 -13.00 16.62
CA CYS A 67 -7.37 -14.21 15.88
C CYS A 67 -8.76 -14.17 15.23
N ARG A 68 -9.75 -13.50 15.85
CA ARG A 68 -11.13 -13.41 15.36
C ARG A 68 -11.54 -12.01 14.90
N LEU A 69 -10.59 -11.16 14.52
CA LEU A 69 -10.90 -9.82 14.03
C LEU A 69 -11.66 -9.92 12.71
N ARG A 70 -12.86 -9.32 12.71
CA ARG A 70 -13.60 -8.96 11.50
C ARG A 70 -13.59 -7.45 11.31
N THR A 71 -13.54 -7.00 10.07
CA THR A 71 -13.51 -5.58 9.71
C THR A 71 -14.62 -4.79 10.42
N ASN A 72 -14.34 -3.53 10.70
CA ASN A 72 -15.29 -2.59 11.28
C ASN A 72 -16.11 -1.84 10.21
N LEU A 73 -15.68 -1.92 8.95
CA LEU A 73 -16.32 -1.37 7.76
C LEU A 73 -16.55 -2.48 6.72
N PRO A 74 -17.52 -2.33 5.81
CA PRO A 74 -17.74 -3.28 4.72
C PRO A 74 -16.62 -3.18 3.68
N LYS A 75 -16.20 -4.33 3.12
CA LYS A 75 -15.12 -4.41 2.13
C LYS A 75 -15.37 -3.54 0.89
N GLU A 76 -16.65 -3.32 0.55
CA GLU A 76 -17.10 -2.54 -0.61
C GLU A 76 -16.64 -1.07 -0.55
N ILE A 77 -16.49 -0.49 0.65
CA ILE A 77 -15.91 0.85 0.83
C ILE A 77 -14.44 0.81 1.24
N MET A 78 -13.94 -0.35 1.68
CA MET A 78 -12.52 -0.52 2.00
C MET A 78 -11.65 -0.83 0.77
N ALA A 79 -12.21 -1.16 -0.39
CA ALA A 79 -11.40 -1.42 -1.59
C ALA A 79 -10.65 -0.17 -2.07
N TYR A 80 -9.45 -0.34 -2.62
CA TYR A 80 -8.78 0.70 -3.41
C TYR A 80 -9.63 1.03 -4.66
N PRO A 81 -9.75 2.30 -5.05
CA PRO A 81 -10.57 2.71 -6.21
C PRO A 81 -10.19 2.05 -7.53
N ASP A 82 -8.94 1.59 -7.66
CA ASP A 82 -8.37 0.94 -8.84
C ASP A 82 -8.25 -0.59 -8.72
N TRP A 83 -8.79 -1.23 -7.67
CA TRP A 83 -8.68 -2.68 -7.48
C TRP A 83 -9.91 -3.37 -6.85
N GLU A 84 -10.38 -4.43 -7.51
CA GLU A 84 -11.64 -5.11 -7.20
C GLU A 84 -11.52 -6.13 -6.05
N TRP A 85 -12.33 -5.97 -5.00
CA TRP A 85 -12.34 -6.90 -3.85
C TRP A 85 -13.26 -8.12 -4.08
N ARG A 86 -12.81 -9.04 -4.94
CA ARG A 86 -13.60 -10.19 -5.42
C ARG A 86 -14.06 -11.19 -4.33
N ARG A 87 -13.20 -11.53 -3.36
CA ARG A 87 -13.46 -12.59 -2.36
C ARG A 87 -13.38 -12.08 -0.90
N PRO A 88 -14.09 -12.71 0.04
CA PRO A 88 -15.21 -13.64 -0.16
C PRO A 88 -16.42 -12.95 -0.82
N ALA A 89 -17.27 -13.71 -1.51
CA ALA A 89 -18.47 -13.18 -2.14
C ALA A 89 -19.66 -13.16 -1.17
N GLY A 90 -20.55 -12.18 -1.30
CA GLY A 90 -21.81 -12.10 -0.54
C GLY A 90 -21.67 -11.74 0.96
N VAL A 91 -20.44 -11.48 1.44
CA VAL A 91 -20.13 -11.07 2.82
C VAL A 91 -19.32 -9.76 2.77
N SER A 92 -19.78 -8.75 3.49
CA SER A 92 -19.12 -7.43 3.51
C SER A 92 -18.13 -7.25 4.65
N PHE A 93 -18.43 -7.76 5.85
CA PHE A 93 -17.53 -7.64 7.00
C PHE A 93 -16.63 -8.87 7.10
N VAL A 94 -15.50 -8.82 6.41
CA VAL A 94 -14.58 -9.95 6.24
C VAL A 94 -13.66 -10.11 7.46
N ASP A 95 -12.96 -11.24 7.56
CA ASP A 95 -11.88 -11.45 8.54
C ASP A 95 -10.57 -10.77 8.12
N HIS A 96 -9.60 -10.70 9.04
CA HIS A 96 -8.28 -10.10 8.80
C HIS A 96 -7.49 -10.85 7.70
N ASP A 97 -7.64 -12.17 7.60
CA ASP A 97 -7.03 -13.00 6.54
C ASP A 97 -7.54 -12.61 5.13
N SER A 98 -8.85 -12.36 4.96
CA SER A 98 -9.43 -11.86 3.71
C SER A 98 -8.92 -10.47 3.32
N VAL A 99 -8.58 -9.61 4.30
CA VAL A 99 -7.95 -8.30 4.02
C VAL A 99 -6.50 -8.48 3.58
N LEU A 100 -5.81 -9.48 4.14
CA LEU A 100 -4.45 -9.81 3.79
C LEU A 100 -4.35 -10.40 2.36
N GLU A 101 -5.23 -11.33 1.98
CA GLU A 101 -5.39 -11.83 0.59
C GLU A 101 -5.64 -10.66 -0.37
N TYR A 102 -6.53 -9.73 0.01
CA TYR A 102 -6.82 -8.55 -0.81
C TYR A 102 -5.59 -7.66 -1.04
N LEU A 103 -4.88 -7.29 0.04
CA LEU A 103 -3.68 -6.45 -0.04
C LEU A 103 -2.55 -7.11 -0.84
N ARG A 104 -2.40 -8.44 -0.72
CA ARG A 104 -1.48 -9.25 -1.54
C ARG A 104 -1.88 -9.23 -3.00
N SER A 105 -3.16 -9.47 -3.32
CA SER A 105 -3.66 -9.42 -4.69
C SER A 105 -3.43 -8.06 -5.37
N TYR A 106 -3.45 -6.96 -4.61
CA TYR A 106 -3.24 -5.60 -5.12
C TYR A 106 -1.78 -5.29 -5.46
N CYS A 107 -0.82 -5.85 -4.72
CA CYS A 107 0.60 -5.58 -4.95
C CYS A 107 1.28 -6.60 -5.90
N TYR A 108 0.74 -7.80 -6.01
CA TYR A 108 1.22 -8.81 -6.94
C TYR A 108 0.57 -8.63 -8.31
N ASP A 109 1.38 -8.15 -9.27
CA ASP A 109 0.96 -8.10 -10.67
C ASP A 109 0.53 -9.50 -11.15
N GLN A 110 -0.64 -9.55 -11.78
CA GLN A 110 -1.07 -10.73 -12.52
C GLN A 110 -0.16 -10.93 -13.74
N ASP A 111 0.08 -12.19 -14.11
CA ASP A 111 0.89 -12.58 -15.28
C ASP A 111 2.37 -12.14 -15.22
N LYS A 112 2.98 -12.11 -14.01
CA LYS A 112 4.40 -11.75 -13.83
C LYS A 112 5.28 -12.86 -13.26
N VAL A 113 6.59 -12.72 -13.49
CA VAL A 113 7.62 -13.64 -12.98
C VAL A 113 8.20 -13.08 -11.68
N VAL A 114 8.00 -13.80 -10.57
CA VAL A 114 8.36 -13.34 -9.21
C VAL A 114 9.43 -14.23 -8.60
N ALA A 115 10.43 -13.66 -7.93
CA ALA A 115 11.38 -14.43 -7.13
C ALA A 115 11.33 -14.12 -5.63
N LEU A 116 11.30 -15.20 -4.86
CA LEU A 116 11.31 -15.24 -3.41
C LEU A 116 12.68 -15.73 -2.91
N LEU A 117 13.15 -15.18 -1.80
CA LEU A 117 14.32 -15.68 -1.08
C LEU A 117 13.90 -16.25 0.29
N GLY A 118 14.14 -17.55 0.48
CA GLY A 118 13.81 -18.31 1.68
C GLY A 118 12.61 -19.23 1.50
N ALA A 119 12.73 -20.49 1.89
CA ALA A 119 11.67 -21.52 1.85
C ALA A 119 11.43 -22.17 3.22
N ALA A 120 11.49 -21.37 4.29
CA ALA A 120 10.81 -21.72 5.54
C ALA A 120 9.28 -21.73 5.32
N SER A 121 8.48 -22.07 6.32
CA SER A 121 7.01 -22.16 6.24
C SER A 121 6.38 -20.95 5.52
N SER A 122 6.72 -19.72 5.95
CA SER A 122 6.22 -18.48 5.34
C SER A 122 6.56 -18.40 3.84
N GLY A 123 7.80 -18.71 3.45
CA GLY A 123 8.23 -18.68 2.06
C GLY A 123 7.55 -19.71 1.18
N GLN A 124 7.20 -20.87 1.74
CA GLN A 124 6.41 -21.90 1.05
C GLN A 124 4.95 -21.44 0.85
N ASP A 125 4.32 -20.87 1.89
CA ASP A 125 2.94 -20.39 1.82
C ASP A 125 2.80 -19.22 0.81
N ILE A 126 3.76 -18.28 0.78
CA ILE A 126 3.82 -17.20 -0.24
C ILE A 126 3.93 -17.80 -1.64
N ALA A 127 4.85 -18.75 -1.82
CA ALA A 127 5.08 -19.37 -3.12
C ALA A 127 3.82 -20.05 -3.65
N LEU A 128 3.06 -20.71 -2.76
CA LEU A 128 1.78 -21.32 -3.09
C LEU A 128 0.70 -20.28 -3.41
N GLU A 129 0.55 -19.22 -2.59
CA GLU A 129 -0.45 -18.16 -2.84
C GLU A 129 -0.21 -17.45 -4.17
N LEU A 130 1.05 -17.09 -4.46
CA LEU A 130 1.47 -16.45 -5.71
C LEU A 130 1.20 -17.29 -6.95
N THR A 131 1.18 -18.62 -6.86
CA THR A 131 0.88 -19.47 -8.03
C THR A 131 -0.53 -19.27 -8.60
N SER A 132 -1.42 -18.60 -7.84
CA SER A 132 -2.77 -18.27 -8.29
C SER A 132 -2.87 -17.01 -9.17
N SER A 133 -1.81 -16.19 -9.24
CA SER A 133 -1.79 -14.92 -9.98
C SER A 133 -0.53 -14.66 -10.82
N ALA A 134 0.63 -15.20 -10.43
CA ALA A 134 1.89 -15.04 -11.14
C ALA A 134 2.00 -15.96 -12.37
N GLU A 135 2.64 -15.48 -13.44
CA GLU A 135 3.03 -16.31 -14.60
C GLU A 135 3.96 -17.44 -14.12
N HIS A 136 4.97 -17.08 -13.31
CA HIS A 136 5.93 -18.03 -12.75
C HIS A 136 6.51 -17.53 -11.43
N VAL A 137 6.75 -18.44 -10.49
CA VAL A 137 7.31 -18.16 -9.16
C VAL A 137 8.62 -18.94 -9.00
N TYR A 138 9.67 -18.26 -8.58
CA TYR A 138 10.96 -18.85 -8.23
C TYR A 138 11.18 -18.78 -6.71
N LEU A 139 11.41 -19.92 -6.06
CA LEU A 139 11.62 -20.03 -4.63
C LEU A 139 13.09 -20.39 -4.33
N CYS A 140 13.91 -19.40 -4.01
CA CYS A 140 15.36 -19.53 -3.88
C CYS A 140 15.75 -19.76 -2.41
N HIS A 141 16.44 -20.85 -2.04
CA HIS A 141 16.85 -21.07 -0.64
C HIS A 141 17.93 -22.15 -0.50
N ARG A 142 18.90 -21.98 0.41
CA ARG A 142 20.01 -22.93 0.60
C ARG A 142 19.65 -24.18 1.42
N GLY A 143 18.35 -24.44 1.64
CA GLY A 143 17.86 -25.56 2.44
C GLY A 143 17.70 -26.87 1.65
N PRO A 144 17.36 -27.98 2.33
CA PRO A 144 16.98 -29.23 1.69
C PRO A 144 15.83 -29.02 0.70
N ARG A 145 15.87 -29.70 -0.46
CA ARG A 145 14.80 -29.59 -1.48
C ARG A 145 13.45 -30.04 -0.94
N LEU A 146 12.39 -29.33 -1.27
CA LEU A 146 11.01 -29.70 -0.94
C LEU A 146 10.67 -31.07 -1.53
N GLN A 147 10.13 -31.97 -0.71
CA GLN A 147 9.82 -33.36 -1.11
C GLN A 147 8.39 -33.52 -1.65
N SER A 148 7.58 -32.46 -1.62
CA SER A 148 6.21 -32.41 -2.13
C SER A 148 6.17 -32.09 -3.63
N ALA A 149 5.08 -32.46 -4.29
CA ALA A 149 4.80 -31.96 -5.64
C ALA A 149 4.47 -30.46 -5.60
N LEU A 150 5.20 -29.66 -6.38
CA LEU A 150 4.97 -28.22 -6.50
C LEU A 150 3.97 -27.90 -7.63
N PRO A 151 3.23 -26.78 -7.57
CA PRO A 151 2.47 -26.26 -8.71
C PRO A 151 3.34 -26.05 -9.95
N LYS A 152 2.74 -26.16 -11.14
CA LYS A 152 3.47 -26.15 -12.42
C LYS A 152 4.25 -24.86 -12.69
N ASN A 153 3.77 -23.74 -12.17
CA ASN A 153 4.38 -22.40 -12.25
C ASN A 153 5.20 -22.05 -11.00
N LEU A 154 5.60 -23.03 -10.17
CA LEU A 154 6.53 -22.84 -9.06
C LEU A 154 7.81 -23.64 -9.30
N THR A 155 8.96 -22.97 -9.30
CA THR A 155 10.29 -23.60 -9.43
C THR A 155 11.17 -23.29 -8.23
N GLU A 156 11.72 -24.33 -7.63
CA GLU A 156 12.65 -24.25 -6.52
C GLU A 156 14.08 -23.99 -7.05
N LEU A 157 14.79 -23.00 -6.50
CA LEU A 157 16.18 -22.65 -6.86
C LEU A 157 17.10 -22.72 -5.62
N TYR A 158 18.41 -22.87 -5.82
CA TYR A 158 19.34 -23.16 -4.71
C TYR A 158 19.78 -21.91 -3.93
N ALA A 159 20.29 -20.86 -4.55
CA ALA A 159 20.59 -19.62 -3.83
C ALA A 159 20.37 -18.42 -4.72
N MET A 160 19.86 -17.31 -4.17
CA MET A 160 19.94 -16.00 -4.80
C MET A 160 21.15 -15.29 -4.19
N ASP A 161 22.21 -15.12 -4.97
CA ASP A 161 23.49 -14.58 -4.47
C ASP A 161 23.61 -13.09 -4.69
N SER A 162 23.00 -12.56 -5.75
CA SER A 162 22.85 -11.12 -5.96
C SER A 162 21.67 -10.79 -6.88
N VAL A 163 21.32 -9.51 -6.92
CA VAL A 163 20.27 -8.96 -7.76
C VAL A 163 20.81 -7.73 -8.46
N SER A 164 20.53 -7.60 -9.75
CA SER A 164 20.74 -6.35 -10.50
C SER A 164 19.43 -5.88 -11.11
N PHE A 165 19.34 -4.59 -11.43
CA PHE A 165 18.19 -3.99 -12.08
C PHE A 165 18.62 -3.37 -13.41
N ASP A 166 18.01 -3.80 -14.51
CA ASP A 166 18.17 -3.19 -15.81
C ASP A 166 17.15 -2.06 -15.97
N ALA A 167 17.61 -0.82 -15.75
CA ALA A 167 16.77 0.37 -15.83
C ALA A 167 16.25 0.68 -17.25
N ASN A 168 16.84 0.13 -18.30
CA ASN A 168 16.37 0.33 -19.68
C ASN A 168 15.16 -0.56 -20.00
N ASN A 169 15.17 -1.79 -19.48
CA ASN A 169 14.13 -2.79 -19.68
C ASN A 169 13.12 -2.86 -18.51
N ASN A 170 13.38 -2.14 -17.41
CA ASN A 170 12.58 -2.13 -16.18
C ASN A 170 12.38 -3.56 -15.62
N GLN A 171 13.46 -4.35 -15.57
CA GLN A 171 13.47 -5.73 -15.10
C GLN A 171 14.56 -5.95 -14.06
N PHE A 172 14.31 -6.87 -13.12
CA PHE A 172 15.36 -7.40 -12.27
C PHE A 172 15.99 -8.63 -12.91
N HIS A 173 17.26 -8.83 -12.61
CA HIS A 173 17.96 -10.07 -12.85
C HIS A 173 18.44 -10.61 -11.53
N ILE A 174 17.91 -11.77 -11.14
CA ILE A 174 18.48 -12.53 -10.03
C ILE A 174 19.63 -13.37 -10.57
N PHE A 175 20.69 -13.40 -9.80
CA PHE A 175 21.89 -14.20 -10.03
C PHE A 175 21.86 -15.35 -9.04
N VAL A 176 21.70 -16.57 -9.54
CA VAL A 176 21.45 -17.76 -8.74
C VAL A 176 22.52 -18.83 -8.91
N SER A 177 23.09 -19.30 -7.80
CA SER A 177 23.87 -20.53 -7.79
C SER A 177 22.97 -21.74 -8.04
N THR A 178 23.47 -22.70 -8.82
CA THR A 178 22.75 -23.94 -9.18
C THR A 178 23.01 -25.10 -8.21
N ASP A 179 24.14 -25.08 -7.51
CA ASP A 179 24.54 -26.03 -6.47
C ASP A 179 25.50 -25.38 -5.46
N ASP A 180 25.95 -26.16 -4.47
CA ASP A 180 26.84 -25.72 -3.38
C ASP A 180 28.34 -25.74 -3.77
N SER A 181 28.67 -25.99 -5.05
CA SER A 181 30.00 -26.43 -5.48
C SER A 181 30.62 -25.72 -6.69
N SER A 182 29.88 -24.98 -7.53
CA SER A 182 30.49 -24.33 -8.70
C SER A 182 29.87 -23.01 -9.20
N SER A 183 30.72 -22.24 -9.89
CA SER A 183 30.58 -20.84 -10.30
C SER A 183 29.53 -20.52 -11.38
N ALA A 184 28.57 -21.42 -11.62
CA ALA A 184 27.53 -21.24 -12.63
C ALA A 184 26.42 -20.32 -12.13
N ILE A 185 26.63 -19.01 -12.28
CA ILE A 185 25.61 -18.00 -11.96
C ILE A 185 24.51 -18.07 -13.03
N GLY A 186 23.42 -18.77 -12.73
CA GLY A 186 22.19 -18.68 -13.51
C GLY A 186 21.64 -17.26 -13.47
N LYS A 187 21.34 -16.67 -14.62
CA LYS A 187 20.72 -15.35 -14.73
C LYS A 187 19.23 -15.54 -15.05
N VAL A 188 18.35 -15.24 -14.11
CA VAL A 188 16.90 -15.32 -14.30
C VAL A 188 16.31 -13.90 -14.33
N GLN A 189 15.52 -13.61 -15.36
CA GLN A 189 14.74 -12.38 -15.46
C GLN A 189 13.49 -12.50 -14.58
N VAL A 190 13.25 -11.49 -13.74
CA VAL A 190 12.08 -11.42 -12.88
C VAL A 190 11.56 -9.98 -12.84
N ASP A 191 10.25 -9.81 -12.70
CA ASP A 191 9.63 -8.50 -12.59
C ASP A 191 9.77 -7.91 -11.18
N HIS A 192 9.88 -8.79 -10.17
CA HIS A 192 9.92 -8.41 -8.75
C HIS A 192 10.87 -9.30 -7.93
N VAL A 193 11.55 -8.70 -6.95
CA VAL A 193 12.32 -9.38 -5.90
C VAL A 193 11.91 -8.83 -4.53
N MET A 194 11.70 -9.72 -3.55
CA MET A 194 11.12 -9.37 -2.24
C MET A 194 12.10 -9.64 -1.07
N PHE A 195 12.27 -8.68 -0.15
CA PHE A 195 13.13 -8.75 1.05
C PHE A 195 12.42 -8.11 2.29
N CYS A 196 12.54 -8.71 3.50
CA CYS A 196 11.51 -8.64 4.57
C CYS A 196 12.08 -8.66 6.05
N THR A 197 11.91 -7.66 6.96
CA THR A 197 12.68 -7.58 8.27
C THR A 197 12.13 -6.95 9.65
N GLY A 198 10.87 -7.14 10.10
CA GLY A 198 10.22 -6.90 11.47
C GLY A 198 9.92 -5.48 12.13
N TYR A 199 8.65 -4.97 12.34
CA TYR A 199 8.20 -3.52 12.51
C TYR A 199 7.69 -2.97 13.90
N ASP A 200 7.78 -1.63 14.15
CA ASP A 200 7.14 -0.82 15.25
C ASP A 200 6.80 0.65 14.88
N TYR A 201 5.87 1.28 15.63
CA TYR A 201 5.59 2.74 15.62
C TYR A 201 6.63 3.55 16.41
N ASN A 202 7.78 3.75 15.79
CA ASN A 202 8.75 4.77 16.12
C ASN A 202 9.41 5.17 14.79
N PHE A 203 9.78 6.44 14.61
CA PHE A 203 10.60 6.88 13.48
C PHE A 203 12.04 7.14 13.93
N PRO A 204 12.78 6.17 14.52
CA PRO A 204 14.13 6.42 15.06
C PRO A 204 15.17 6.73 13.97
N PHE A 205 14.78 6.56 12.70
CA PHE A 205 15.53 6.91 11.50
C PHE A 205 15.26 8.33 10.99
N LEU A 206 14.22 9.02 11.50
CA LEU A 206 14.00 10.44 11.25
C LEU A 206 14.61 11.26 12.40
N ALA A 207 15.12 12.46 12.09
CA ALA A 207 15.55 13.39 13.11
C ALA A 207 14.35 13.79 14.00
N SER A 208 14.56 13.90 15.32
CA SER A 208 13.51 14.21 16.29
C SER A 208 12.82 15.57 16.09
N GLU A 209 13.39 16.42 15.25
CA GLU A 209 12.83 17.71 14.83
C GLU A 209 11.68 17.55 13.82
N LEU A 210 11.61 16.42 13.11
CA LEU A 210 10.61 16.13 12.08
C LEU A 210 9.35 15.44 12.63
N THR A 211 9.40 14.93 13.86
CA THR A 211 8.30 14.16 14.47
C THR A 211 8.19 14.50 15.95
N ARG A 212 7.01 14.90 16.42
CA ARG A 212 6.74 15.04 17.86
C ARG A 212 6.22 13.70 18.41
N PRO A 213 6.36 13.41 19.72
CA PRO A 213 5.80 12.19 20.32
C PRO A 213 4.29 12.01 20.19
N SER A 214 3.55 13.06 19.82
CA SER A 214 2.09 13.04 19.68
C SER A 214 1.57 13.14 18.24
N HIS A 215 2.34 13.69 17.30
CA HIS A 215 1.92 13.94 15.91
C HIS A 215 3.12 14.35 15.02
N VAL A 216 2.91 14.40 13.71
CA VAL A 216 3.87 14.95 12.74
C VAL A 216 3.42 16.36 12.34
N PRO A 217 4.15 17.44 12.70
CA PRO A 217 3.77 18.81 12.34
C PRO A 217 4.15 19.14 10.89
N ASN A 218 3.74 20.32 10.43
CA ASN A 218 4.21 20.95 9.18
C ASN A 218 3.96 20.14 7.89
N LEU A 219 2.72 19.66 7.72
CA LEU A 219 2.30 18.82 6.60
C LEU A 219 1.20 19.45 5.76
N TYR A 220 1.52 19.82 4.53
CA TYR A 220 0.53 20.16 3.51
C TYR A 220 -0.35 18.95 3.22
N MET A 221 -1.67 19.15 3.30
CA MET A 221 -2.70 18.11 3.14
C MET A 221 -2.45 16.85 4.01
N GLN A 222 -1.84 16.99 5.18
CA GLN A 222 -1.47 15.86 6.06
C GLN A 222 -0.50 14.84 5.40
N VAL A 223 0.15 15.21 4.28
CA VAL A 223 0.95 14.32 3.43
C VAL A 223 2.35 14.85 3.16
N ALA A 224 2.49 16.04 2.57
CA ALA A 224 3.78 16.55 2.10
C ALA A 224 4.42 17.49 3.12
N HIS A 225 5.68 17.27 3.50
CA HIS A 225 6.37 18.14 4.44
C HIS A 225 6.69 19.49 3.81
N CYS A 226 6.19 20.60 4.37
CA CYS A 226 6.20 21.90 3.69
C CYS A 226 7.62 22.43 3.40
N THR A 227 8.59 22.13 4.26
CA THR A 227 9.98 22.62 4.14
C THR A 227 11.01 21.58 3.70
N LEU A 228 10.59 20.32 3.47
CA LEU A 228 11.49 19.25 3.01
C LEU A 228 10.96 18.62 1.71
N PRO A 229 11.29 19.22 0.55
CA PRO A 229 10.84 18.72 -0.75
C PRO A 229 11.22 17.25 -0.96
N GLY A 230 10.20 16.40 -1.13
CA GLY A 230 10.37 14.96 -1.33
C GLY A 230 10.17 14.10 -0.08
N LEU A 231 9.95 14.69 1.11
CA LEU A 231 9.49 13.97 2.29
C LEU A 231 7.95 13.95 2.35
N PHE A 232 7.39 12.75 2.46
CA PHE A 232 5.94 12.52 2.52
C PHE A 232 5.58 11.50 3.60
N PHE A 233 4.38 11.65 4.15
CA PHE A 233 3.75 10.73 5.09
C PHE A 233 2.40 10.28 4.52
N VAL A 234 2.02 9.02 4.73
CA VAL A 234 0.75 8.45 4.25
C VAL A 234 0.11 7.67 5.39
N GLY A 235 -1.19 7.86 5.58
CA GLY A 235 -1.96 7.17 6.62
C GLY A 235 -1.73 7.64 8.06
N LEU A 236 -1.35 8.90 8.26
CA LEU A 236 -1.39 9.55 9.59
C LEU A 236 -2.82 9.86 10.06
N CYS A 237 -3.76 10.01 9.13
CA CYS A 237 -5.14 10.41 9.41
C CYS A 237 -5.92 9.32 10.14
N THR A 238 -6.75 9.72 11.12
CA THR A 238 -7.54 8.79 11.95
C THR A 238 -9.04 9.07 11.86
N HIS A 239 -9.86 8.05 12.20
CA HIS A 239 -11.31 8.03 11.98
C HIS A 239 -11.70 8.19 10.49
N VAL A 240 -11.05 7.40 9.62
CA VAL A 240 -11.20 7.44 8.16
C VAL A 240 -11.49 6.06 7.57
N VAL A 241 -11.96 6.01 6.33
CA VAL A 241 -11.94 4.80 5.47
C VAL A 241 -10.54 4.70 4.83
N PRO A 242 -9.64 3.80 5.30
CA PRO A 242 -8.21 4.06 5.11
C PRO A 242 -7.68 3.83 3.68
N PHE A 243 -8.04 2.72 3.02
CA PHE A 243 -7.38 2.34 1.76
C PHE A 243 -7.73 3.29 0.59
N PRO A 244 -8.99 3.75 0.39
CA PRO A 244 -9.28 4.78 -0.61
C PRO A 244 -8.53 6.09 -0.34
N GLN A 245 -8.40 6.48 0.93
CA GLN A 245 -7.64 7.67 1.30
C GLN A 245 -6.14 7.49 1.02
N PHE A 246 -5.55 6.33 1.30
CA PHE A 246 -4.15 6.05 0.98
C PHE A 246 -3.89 6.10 -0.53
N HIS A 247 -4.83 5.65 -1.36
CA HIS A 247 -4.75 5.80 -2.82
C HIS A 247 -4.73 7.28 -3.22
N LEU A 248 -5.64 8.11 -2.68
CA LEU A 248 -5.67 9.54 -2.99
C LEU A 248 -4.44 10.31 -2.47
N GLN A 249 -3.94 9.98 -1.27
CA GLN A 249 -2.68 10.51 -0.75
C GLN A 249 -1.50 10.13 -1.66
N SER A 250 -1.50 8.90 -2.20
CA SER A 250 -0.50 8.45 -3.17
C SER A 250 -0.58 9.20 -4.50
N LYS A 251 -1.80 9.54 -4.95
CA LYS A 251 -2.04 10.36 -6.16
C LYS A 251 -1.56 11.80 -6.00
N LEU A 252 -1.75 12.40 -4.82
CA LEU A 252 -1.17 13.71 -4.49
C LEU A 252 0.37 13.67 -4.57
N ILE A 253 1.00 12.63 -4.00
CA ILE A 253 2.45 12.43 -4.07
C ILE A 253 2.92 12.28 -5.53
N GLU A 254 2.19 11.52 -6.36
CA GLU A 254 2.48 11.36 -7.79
C GLU A 254 2.47 12.72 -8.52
N ALA A 255 1.42 13.53 -8.31
CA ALA A 255 1.31 14.85 -8.91
C ALA A 255 2.46 15.80 -8.50
N ILE A 256 2.85 15.80 -7.23
CA ILE A 256 3.98 16.59 -6.72
C ILE A 256 5.32 16.08 -7.31
N LEU A 257 5.53 14.77 -7.33
CA LEU A 257 6.75 14.18 -7.87
C LEU A 257 6.90 14.41 -9.38
N LEU A 258 5.81 14.39 -10.15
CA LEU A 258 5.82 14.72 -11.57
C LEU A 258 5.95 16.24 -11.84
N GLY A 259 5.73 17.08 -10.82
CA GLY A 259 5.73 18.54 -10.94
C GLY A 259 4.44 19.09 -11.56
N GLN A 260 3.36 18.30 -11.51
CA GLN A 260 2.01 18.69 -11.91
C GLN A 260 1.33 19.53 -10.82
N LEU A 261 1.69 19.27 -9.56
CA LEU A 261 1.31 20.07 -8.39
C LEU A 261 2.57 20.68 -7.76
N GLN A 262 2.53 21.98 -7.48
CA GLN A 262 3.46 22.67 -6.59
C GLN A 262 2.74 22.93 -5.27
N LEU A 263 3.45 22.87 -4.14
CA LEU A 263 2.89 23.34 -2.87
C LEU A 263 2.72 24.87 -2.93
N PRO A 264 1.66 25.43 -2.35
CA PRO A 264 1.52 26.88 -2.18
C PRO A 264 2.70 27.47 -1.37
N ASP A 265 3.13 28.69 -1.70
CA ASP A 265 4.20 29.40 -0.99
C ASP A 265 3.89 29.61 0.51
N ASP A 266 2.60 29.64 0.88
CA ASP A 266 2.11 29.82 2.24
C ASP A 266 1.82 28.50 2.99
N ALA A 267 2.07 27.33 2.39
CA ALA A 267 1.67 26.02 2.89
C ALA A 267 2.15 25.70 4.31
N GLU A 268 3.39 26.09 4.67
CA GLU A 268 3.90 25.99 6.05
C GLU A 268 3.09 26.88 7.00
N SER A 269 2.89 28.15 6.64
CA SER A 269 2.17 29.11 7.48
C SER A 269 0.71 28.69 7.72
N THR A 270 0.08 28.07 6.72
CA THR A 270 -1.29 27.55 6.82
C THR A 270 -1.32 26.25 7.63
N SER A 271 -0.40 25.30 7.40
CA SER A 271 -0.31 24.09 8.25
C SER A 271 -0.09 24.42 9.74
N LEU A 272 0.73 25.42 10.06
CA LEU A 272 1.00 25.84 11.45
C LEU A 272 -0.18 26.59 12.08
N ARG A 273 -0.92 27.36 11.28
CA ARG A 273 -2.17 28.03 11.69
C ARG A 273 -3.26 27.02 12.01
N ASP A 274 -3.50 26.05 11.13
CA ASP A 274 -4.50 24.99 11.34
C ASP A 274 -4.18 24.15 12.59
N GLU A 275 -2.90 23.84 12.84
CA GLU A 275 -2.44 23.17 14.06
C GLU A 275 -2.77 24.01 15.32
N ALA A 276 -2.42 25.30 15.29
CA ALA A 276 -2.67 26.22 16.40
C ALA A 276 -4.17 26.42 16.69
N GLU A 277 -5.01 26.53 15.66
CA GLU A 277 -6.46 26.68 15.79
C GLU A 277 -7.14 25.41 16.34
N LYS A 278 -6.71 24.22 15.90
CA LYS A 278 -7.13 22.94 16.49
C LYS A 278 -6.74 22.86 17.97
N LEU A 279 -5.50 23.21 18.34
CA LEU A 279 -5.06 23.21 19.74
C LEU A 279 -5.86 24.23 20.58
N ALA A 280 -6.10 25.43 20.05
CA ALA A 280 -6.86 26.49 20.73
C ALA A 280 -8.34 26.13 20.93
N SER A 281 -8.95 25.35 20.02
CA SER A 281 -10.31 24.81 20.18
C SER A 281 -10.38 23.61 21.15
N GLY A 282 -9.26 23.17 21.73
CA GLY A 282 -9.20 22.12 22.74
C GLY A 282 -8.97 20.71 22.17
N VAL A 283 -8.64 20.56 20.89
CA VAL A 283 -8.24 19.26 20.31
C VAL A 283 -6.93 18.81 20.95
N PRO A 284 -6.85 17.62 21.59
CA PRO A 284 -5.58 17.11 22.12
C PRO A 284 -4.57 16.89 21.00
N ALA A 285 -3.29 17.22 21.21
CA ALA A 285 -2.25 17.12 20.17
C ALA A 285 -2.19 15.75 19.44
N ARG A 286 -2.48 14.65 20.14
CA ARG A 286 -2.56 13.30 19.56
C ARG A 286 -3.72 13.07 18.57
N HIS A 287 -4.65 14.01 18.46
CA HIS A 287 -5.82 13.97 17.57
C HIS A 287 -5.73 15.03 16.46
N LEU A 288 -4.58 15.70 16.25
CA LEU A 288 -4.45 16.73 15.19
C LEU A 288 -4.69 16.19 13.78
N HIS A 289 -4.38 14.91 13.54
CA HIS A 289 -4.66 14.16 12.31
C HIS A 289 -6.03 13.46 12.31
N LEU A 290 -6.90 13.67 13.30
CA LEU A 290 -8.26 13.12 13.29
C LEU A 290 -9.10 13.89 12.26
N LEU A 291 -9.78 13.17 11.36
CA LEU A 291 -10.68 13.76 10.35
C LEU A 291 -12.16 13.46 10.65
N GLY A 292 -12.51 12.22 10.98
CA GLY A 292 -13.90 11.87 11.29
C GLY A 292 -14.82 12.13 10.09
N ASP A 293 -15.76 13.07 10.22
CA ASP A 293 -16.70 13.41 9.14
C ASP A 293 -16.07 14.32 8.07
N ASP A 294 -15.00 15.06 8.41
CA ASP A 294 -14.25 15.92 7.49
C ASP A 294 -13.42 15.12 6.46
N GLN A 295 -13.35 13.79 6.61
CA GLN A 295 -12.60 12.91 5.71
C GLN A 295 -13.07 12.99 4.25
N TRP A 296 -14.36 13.28 4.03
CA TRP A 296 -14.95 13.30 2.69
C TRP A 296 -14.48 14.52 1.91
N ASP A 297 -14.58 15.71 2.52
CA ASP A 297 -14.12 16.96 1.91
C ASP A 297 -12.59 16.95 1.75
N TYR A 298 -11.85 16.36 2.70
CA TYR A 298 -10.41 16.12 2.57
C TYR A 298 -10.06 15.19 1.39
N ASN A 299 -10.80 14.10 1.20
CA ASN A 299 -10.59 13.18 0.08
C ASN A 299 -10.93 13.86 -1.27
N ASP A 300 -11.99 14.66 -1.33
CA ASP A 300 -12.32 15.45 -2.52
C ASP A 300 -11.23 16.47 -2.87
N GLN A 301 -10.68 17.17 -1.87
CA GLN A 301 -9.52 18.08 -2.05
C GLN A 301 -8.28 17.34 -2.54
N LEU A 302 -7.96 16.15 -2.00
CA LEU A 302 -6.85 15.33 -2.50
C LEU A 302 -7.04 14.95 -3.97
N ALA A 303 -8.26 14.55 -4.35
CA ALA A 303 -8.57 14.14 -5.72
C ALA A 303 -8.47 15.32 -6.71
N ASP A 304 -9.04 16.48 -6.35
CA ASP A 304 -8.96 17.70 -7.14
C ASP A 304 -7.51 18.17 -7.34
N LEU A 305 -6.72 18.24 -6.26
CA LEU A 305 -5.32 18.65 -6.30
C LEU A 305 -4.43 17.69 -7.10
N ALA A 306 -4.74 16.39 -7.06
CA ALA A 306 -4.04 15.37 -7.84
C ALA A 306 -4.56 15.25 -9.29
N GLY A 307 -5.64 15.95 -9.66
CA GLY A 307 -6.27 15.84 -10.97
C GLY A 307 -6.86 14.45 -11.26
N CYS A 308 -7.32 13.73 -10.23
CA CYS A 308 -7.89 12.38 -10.36
C CYS A 308 -9.37 12.32 -9.96
N GLN A 309 -9.99 11.15 -10.11
CA GLN A 309 -11.42 10.98 -9.85
C GLN A 309 -11.70 10.98 -8.33
N ARG A 310 -12.66 11.83 -7.90
CA ARG A 310 -13.21 11.83 -6.53
C ARG A 310 -13.85 10.48 -6.17
N LEU A 311 -13.93 10.18 -4.88
CA LEU A 311 -14.58 8.94 -4.41
C LEU A 311 -16.10 9.00 -4.69
N PRO A 312 -16.72 7.88 -5.12
CA PRO A 312 -18.16 7.81 -5.29
C PRO A 312 -18.94 8.13 -4.00
N VAL A 313 -20.00 8.94 -4.11
CA VAL A 313 -20.86 9.37 -2.99
C VAL A 313 -21.42 8.18 -2.21
N VAL A 314 -21.70 7.06 -2.88
CA VAL A 314 -22.13 5.79 -2.26
C VAL A 314 -21.19 5.30 -1.14
N MET A 315 -19.88 5.59 -1.20
CA MET A 315 -18.95 5.22 -0.12
C MET A 315 -19.31 5.92 1.20
N ARG A 316 -19.69 7.20 1.14
CA ARG A 316 -20.18 7.96 2.29
C ARG A 316 -21.53 7.44 2.78
N LEU A 317 -22.46 7.16 1.86
CA LEU A 317 -23.79 6.64 2.21
C LEU A 317 -23.70 5.30 2.94
N ILE A 318 -22.86 4.38 2.48
CA ILE A 318 -22.61 3.10 3.16
C ILE A 318 -21.90 3.32 4.50
N TYR A 319 -20.92 4.22 4.59
CA TYR A 319 -20.23 4.53 5.86
C TYR A 319 -21.19 5.07 6.94
N ASP A 320 -22.08 5.99 6.57
CA ASP A 320 -23.06 6.57 7.48
C ASP A 320 -24.15 5.55 7.89
N ASP A 321 -24.59 4.70 6.98
CA ASP A 321 -25.47 3.56 7.30
C ASP A 321 -24.80 2.56 8.26
N VAL A 322 -23.53 2.22 8.05
CA VAL A 322 -22.76 1.32 8.94
C VAL A 322 -22.58 1.93 10.33
N ARG A 323 -22.43 3.26 10.45
CA ARG A 323 -22.41 3.96 11.74
C ARG A 323 -23.76 3.87 12.45
N LEU A 324 -24.86 4.05 11.71
CA LEU A 324 -26.21 3.92 12.24
C LEU A 324 -26.49 2.48 12.71
N GLU A 325 -26.19 1.48 11.87
CA GLU A 325 -26.38 0.06 12.21
C GLU A 325 -25.51 -0.38 13.38
N ARG A 326 -24.26 0.08 13.48
CA ARG A 326 -23.42 -0.18 14.65
C ARG A 326 -24.03 0.37 15.95
N LYS A 327 -24.72 1.52 15.87
CA LYS A 327 -25.40 2.14 17.02
C LYS A 327 -26.70 1.43 17.39
N LEU A 328 -27.46 0.92 16.41
CA LEU A 328 -28.74 0.24 16.61
C LEU A 328 -28.60 -1.27 16.89
N ARG A 329 -27.58 -1.92 16.32
CA ARG A 329 -27.40 -3.38 16.26
C ARG A 329 -25.94 -3.78 16.52
N LEU A 330 -25.34 -3.32 17.62
CA LEU A 330 -23.91 -3.52 17.92
C LEU A 330 -23.43 -4.99 17.82
N VAL A 331 -24.28 -5.97 18.11
CA VAL A 331 -23.98 -7.41 17.99
C VAL A 331 -24.05 -7.88 16.53
N ASP A 332 -25.06 -7.43 15.78
CA ASP A 332 -25.42 -8.01 14.48
C ASP A 332 -25.05 -7.15 13.27
N PHE A 333 -24.53 -5.92 13.43
CA PHE A 333 -24.30 -5.03 12.27
C PHE A 333 -23.35 -5.65 11.22
N ARG A 334 -22.54 -6.64 11.60
CA ARG A 334 -21.66 -7.44 10.72
C ARG A 334 -22.37 -8.57 9.94
N GLN A 335 -23.67 -8.75 10.15
CA GLN A 335 -24.54 -9.63 9.37
C GLN A 335 -25.15 -8.88 8.17
N TRP A 336 -24.99 -7.56 8.05
CA TRP A 336 -25.31 -6.84 6.82
C TRP A 336 -24.29 -7.13 5.72
N ALA A 337 -24.79 -7.43 4.52
CA ALA A 337 -24.02 -7.41 3.28
C ALA A 337 -24.52 -6.27 2.39
N TYR A 338 -23.57 -5.57 1.77
CA TYR A 338 -23.77 -4.42 0.90
C TYR A 338 -23.34 -4.78 -0.52
N SER A 339 -23.98 -4.17 -1.51
CA SER A 339 -23.59 -4.23 -2.91
C SER A 339 -23.74 -2.85 -3.53
N ILE A 340 -22.67 -2.27 -4.08
CA ILE A 340 -22.73 -0.99 -4.78
C ILE A 340 -23.44 -1.22 -6.13
N THR A 341 -24.54 -0.49 -6.37
CA THR A 341 -25.34 -0.59 -7.61
C THR A 341 -25.20 0.64 -8.50
N GLY A 342 -24.68 1.75 -7.98
CA GLY A 342 -24.34 2.96 -8.72
C GLY A 342 -23.44 3.90 -7.93
N PRO A 343 -23.04 5.06 -8.49
CA PRO A 343 -22.13 6.00 -7.84
C PRO A 343 -22.71 6.66 -6.58
N ASP A 344 -24.03 6.59 -6.41
CA ASP A 344 -24.84 7.19 -5.35
C ASP A 344 -25.81 6.18 -4.70
N SER A 345 -25.71 4.89 -5.04
CA SER A 345 -26.74 3.89 -4.77
C SER A 345 -26.16 2.51 -4.42
N PHE A 346 -26.76 1.87 -3.42
CA PHE A 346 -26.37 0.54 -2.95
C PHE A 346 -27.59 -0.29 -2.54
N GLU A 347 -27.44 -1.61 -2.63
CA GLU A 347 -28.33 -2.58 -2.00
C GLU A 347 -27.73 -3.07 -0.68
N LYS A 348 -28.60 -3.40 0.27
CA LYS A 348 -28.23 -3.91 1.60
C LYS A 348 -29.18 -5.03 1.99
N ARG A 349 -28.63 -6.17 2.41
CA ARG A 349 -29.38 -7.36 2.83
C ARG A 349 -28.82 -7.95 4.11
N PHE A 350 -29.69 -8.54 4.93
CA PHE A 350 -29.27 -9.24 6.14
C PHE A 350 -28.86 -10.67 5.78
N VAL A 351 -27.73 -11.14 6.30
CA VAL A 351 -27.16 -12.46 6.08
C VAL A 351 -27.11 -13.18 7.42
N SER A 352 -28.09 -14.08 7.63
CA SER A 352 -28.25 -14.93 8.81
C SER A 352 -27.20 -16.03 8.92
#